data_AF-A0A2M4AN50-F1
#
_entry.id   AF-A0A2M4AN50-F1
#
_cell.length_a   1.000
_cell.length_b   1.000
_cell.length_c   1.000
_cell.angle_alpha   90.00
_cell.angle_beta   90.00
_cell.angle_gamma   90.00
#
_symmetry.space_group_name_H-M   'P 1'
#
loop_
_entity.id
_entity.type
_entity.pdbx_description
1 polymer ?
#
loop_
_entity_poly.entity_id
_entity_poly.type
_entity_poly.pdbx_seq_one_letter_code
_entity_poly.pdbx_strand_id
1 'polypeptide(L)'
;MSSSCCGTKKQKLNGTYPASNGYCSTGRNVNGEGEGGNQGFYCRGNDLQQQQQVTCNGHNDGGSSTYLVNGRDGQVDHQHHQQQQRSVIGSMPDMCFYCFEVLYRELHNMEEPRSPNFTNDPYPLFVTWKIGKDKRLRGCIGTFSAMRLHSGLREYAITSALRDSRFSPITRDEIQRLTVSVSILQGFEDARGYLDWTLGVHGIRIEFYTERGSKRTATYLPQVATEQGWDQTQTIDSLLRKGGYRGPITPDTRRSIKLTRYTSQECHMTYGEYRDMVDKQSSYHNQLGKAQC
;
A
#
# COMPACT_ATOMS: atom_id res chain seq x y z
N MET A 1 -25.05 49.41 23.66
CA MET A 1 -24.50 50.14 24.82
C MET A 1 -24.12 49.11 25.88
N SER A 2 -22.81 49.07 26.22
CA SER A 2 -22.13 48.55 27.43
C SER A 2 -22.42 47.13 27.97
N SER A 3 -21.53 46.39 28.64
CA SER A 3 -20.07 46.33 28.88
C SER A 3 -19.83 45.16 29.89
N SER A 4 -18.57 44.72 30.02
CA SER A 4 -17.93 43.87 31.09
C SER A 4 -17.87 42.35 30.82
N CYS A 5 -16.71 41.70 30.57
CA CYS A 5 -15.42 41.52 31.29
C CYS A 5 -15.43 40.49 32.43
N CYS A 6 -14.68 39.38 32.27
CA CYS A 6 -13.63 38.90 33.21
C CYS A 6 -12.80 37.76 32.57
N GLY A 7 -11.48 37.72 32.83
CA GLY A 7 -10.53 36.70 32.35
C GLY A 7 -9.79 35.96 33.49
N THR A 8 -8.61 35.42 33.16
CA THR A 8 -7.58 34.66 33.95
C THR A 8 -7.76 33.13 34.03
N LYS A 9 -6.73 32.24 34.06
CA LYS A 9 -5.25 32.29 33.96
C LYS A 9 -4.72 30.85 33.71
N LYS A 10 -3.52 30.73 33.13
CA LYS A 10 -2.69 29.50 33.04
C LYS A 10 -2.01 29.18 34.39
N GLN A 11 -1.77 27.89 34.67
CA GLN A 11 -0.70 27.43 35.58
C GLN A 11 0.06 26.23 35.01
N LYS A 12 1.40 26.35 35.03
CA LYS A 12 2.41 25.29 34.92
C LYS A 12 2.69 24.74 36.32
N LEU A 13 2.97 23.45 36.47
CA LEU A 13 3.78 22.93 37.58
C LEU A 13 4.63 21.74 37.10
N ASN A 14 5.93 21.85 37.37
CA ASN A 14 6.96 20.81 37.30
C ASN A 14 6.85 19.87 38.51
N GLY A 15 7.43 18.67 38.42
CA GLY A 15 8.16 18.11 39.55
C GLY A 15 8.04 16.60 39.82
N THR A 16 9.15 15.91 39.55
CA THR A 16 9.86 15.02 40.50
C THR A 16 9.43 13.55 40.63
N TYR A 17 10.36 12.66 40.26
CA TYR A 17 10.40 11.23 40.56
C TYR A 17 10.62 10.95 42.04
N PRO A 18 10.17 9.79 42.55
CA PRO A 18 10.86 9.10 43.63
C PRO A 18 11.35 7.71 43.21
N ALA A 19 12.60 7.44 43.57
CA ALA A 19 13.15 6.12 43.76
C ALA A 19 13.06 5.75 45.25
N SER A 20 12.77 4.49 45.58
CA SER A 20 13.19 3.90 46.85
C SER A 20 13.07 2.37 46.84
N ASN A 21 14.18 1.74 47.20
CA ASN A 21 14.37 0.33 47.55
C ASN A 21 13.47 -0.15 48.70
N GLY A 22 13.21 -1.45 48.74
CA GLY A 22 12.78 -2.20 49.92
C GLY A 22 13.05 -3.71 49.76
N TYR A 23 13.95 -4.24 50.59
CA TYR A 23 14.38 -5.65 50.69
C TYR A 23 13.47 -6.49 51.61
N CYS A 24 13.72 -7.82 51.59
CA CYS A 24 13.30 -8.93 52.47
C CYS A 24 12.03 -9.73 52.09
N SER A 25 11.92 -11.05 52.24
CA SER A 25 12.86 -12.19 52.37
C SER A 25 12.01 -13.47 52.44
N THR A 26 12.56 -14.59 51.96
CA THR A 26 12.28 -16.02 52.31
C THR A 26 10.90 -16.67 52.05
N GLY A 27 10.93 -17.81 51.35
CA GLY A 27 9.89 -18.85 51.36
C GLY A 27 10.02 -19.88 50.22
N ARG A 28 10.56 -21.07 50.50
CA ARG A 28 10.64 -22.25 49.60
C ARG A 28 9.32 -23.03 49.57
N ASN A 29 8.93 -23.55 48.39
CA ASN A 29 8.69 -24.98 48.03
C ASN A 29 7.49 -25.23 47.07
N VAL A 30 7.83 -25.84 45.92
CA VAL A 30 7.32 -27.10 45.31
C VAL A 30 5.90 -27.17 44.68
N ASN A 31 5.92 -27.47 43.36
CA ASN A 31 5.05 -28.23 42.45
C ASN A 31 3.55 -27.91 42.29
N GLY A 32 3.11 -27.88 41.02
CA GLY A 32 1.71 -28.11 40.62
C GLY A 32 1.39 -27.58 39.22
N GLU A 33 1.17 -28.48 38.27
CA GLU A 33 0.59 -28.23 36.94
C GLU A 33 -0.86 -27.73 37.06
N GLY A 34 -1.32 -26.90 36.12
CA GLY A 34 -2.74 -26.51 36.04
C GLY A 34 -3.02 -25.36 35.09
N GLU A 35 -3.83 -25.66 34.07
CA GLU A 35 -4.37 -24.79 33.04
C GLU A 35 -5.17 -23.59 33.58
N GLY A 36 -5.26 -22.50 32.78
CA GLY A 36 -6.37 -21.55 32.92
C GLY A 36 -6.00 -20.08 32.69
N GLY A 37 -6.48 -19.55 31.57
CA GLY A 37 -7.02 -18.20 31.39
C GLY A 37 -6.25 -17.00 31.95
N ASN A 38 -5.72 -16.15 31.06
CA ASN A 38 -5.52 -14.75 31.39
C ASN A 38 -6.27 -13.84 30.41
N GLN A 39 -7.36 -13.27 30.92
CA GLN A 39 -8.04 -12.10 30.39
C GLN A 39 -7.14 -10.89 30.67
N GLY A 40 -6.82 -10.12 29.62
CA GLY A 40 -5.96 -8.96 29.71
C GLY A 40 -6.47 -7.80 28.86
N PHE A 41 -7.50 -7.13 29.38
CA PHE A 41 -7.82 -5.70 29.24
C PHE A 41 -7.68 -5.00 27.87
N TYR A 42 -8.86 -4.74 27.30
CA TYR A 42 -9.18 -3.77 26.27
C TYR A 42 -8.51 -2.40 26.47
N CYS A 43 -7.76 -1.95 25.47
CA CYS A 43 -7.60 -0.52 25.19
C CYS A 43 -8.66 -0.12 24.16
N ARG A 44 -9.71 0.54 24.63
CA ARG A 44 -10.78 1.14 23.83
C ARG A 44 -10.27 2.51 23.34
N GLY A 45 -10.10 2.69 22.03
CA GLY A 45 -9.70 3.98 21.47
C GLY A 45 -9.45 4.00 19.95
N ASN A 46 -10.47 4.42 19.21
CA ASN A 46 -10.51 4.97 17.84
C ASN A 46 -10.10 4.11 16.62
N ASP A 47 -11.15 3.78 15.84
CA ASP A 47 -11.23 3.10 14.55
C ASP A 47 -10.55 3.82 13.36
N LEU A 48 -9.21 3.85 13.30
CA LEU A 48 -8.48 4.32 12.10
C LEU A 48 -7.25 3.46 11.71
N GLN A 49 -7.07 2.29 12.32
CA GLN A 49 -5.96 1.36 12.04
C GLN A 49 -6.31 0.22 11.07
N GLN A 50 -6.87 0.51 9.89
CA GLN A 50 -6.78 -0.44 8.76
C GLN A 50 -5.62 -0.03 7.85
N GLN A 51 -4.40 -0.26 8.34
CA GLN A 51 -3.17 -0.04 7.59
C GLN A 51 -3.10 -0.94 6.35
N GLN A 52 -2.62 -0.36 5.24
CA GLN A 52 -2.06 -1.08 4.09
C GLN A 52 -0.84 -1.92 4.53
N GLN A 53 -1.09 -3.02 5.22
CA GLN A 53 -0.12 -4.05 5.51
C GLN A 53 -0.10 -5.03 4.35
N VAL A 54 0.65 -4.68 3.30
CA VAL A 54 1.05 -5.64 2.27
C VAL A 54 2.22 -6.45 2.84
N THR A 55 2.00 -7.73 3.12
CA THR A 55 3.08 -8.69 3.41
C THR A 55 3.51 -9.35 2.11
N CYS A 56 4.74 -9.10 1.65
CA CYS A 56 5.35 -9.84 0.56
C CYS A 56 6.21 -10.99 1.13
N ASN A 57 5.81 -12.24 0.87
CA ASN A 57 6.69 -13.41 1.04
C ASN A 57 7.50 -13.57 -0.25
N GLY A 58 8.74 -13.09 -0.26
CA GLY A 58 9.69 -13.34 -1.35
C GLY A 58 10.44 -14.65 -1.11
N HIS A 59 10.18 -15.66 -1.95
CA HIS A 59 11.15 -16.74 -2.20
C HIS A 59 12.17 -16.23 -3.22
N ASN A 60 13.44 -16.52 -2.95
CA ASN A 60 14.60 -15.96 -3.62
C ASN A 60 15.14 -17.02 -4.59
N ASP A 61 14.91 -16.88 -5.89
CA ASP A 61 15.63 -17.65 -6.91
C ASP A 61 16.70 -16.78 -7.55
N GLY A 62 17.96 -17.17 -7.32
CA GLY A 62 19.14 -16.51 -7.83
C GLY A 62 19.40 -16.88 -9.28
N GLY A 63 19.35 -15.89 -10.17
CA GLY A 63 19.90 -15.94 -11.51
C GLY A 63 20.80 -14.72 -11.74
N SER A 64 22.12 -14.92 -11.64
CA SER A 64 23.12 -13.92 -12.04
C SER A 64 23.02 -13.66 -13.54
N SER A 65 22.68 -12.42 -13.92
CA SER A 65 22.93 -11.93 -15.28
C SER A 65 23.84 -10.72 -15.21
N THR A 66 25.10 -10.95 -15.56
CA THR A 66 26.15 -9.94 -15.70
C THR A 66 25.88 -9.06 -16.92
N TYR A 67 25.56 -7.78 -16.71
CA TYR A 67 25.55 -6.80 -17.78
C TYR A 67 26.95 -6.21 -17.94
N LEU A 68 27.57 -6.51 -19.08
CA LEU A 68 28.77 -5.83 -19.54
C LEU A 68 28.40 -4.39 -19.95
N VAL A 69 29.06 -3.43 -19.32
CA VAL A 69 28.95 -2.00 -19.65
C VAL A 69 29.78 -1.73 -20.90
N ASN A 70 29.14 -1.40 -22.01
CA ASN A 70 29.76 -0.62 -23.08
C ASN A 70 29.11 0.74 -23.13
N GLY A 71 29.89 1.77 -22.81
CA GLY A 71 29.47 3.16 -22.86
C GLY A 71 29.51 3.71 -24.28
N ARG A 72 28.41 4.37 -24.68
CA ARG A 72 28.35 5.66 -25.38
C ARG A 72 26.88 5.98 -25.70
N ASP A 73 26.57 7.28 -25.71
CA ASP A 73 25.34 7.94 -26.17
C ASP A 73 24.19 8.12 -25.16
N GLY A 74 24.41 9.02 -24.21
CA GLY A 74 23.36 9.66 -23.43
C GLY A 74 22.73 10.82 -24.20
N GLN A 75 21.64 10.56 -24.93
CA GLN A 75 20.68 11.60 -25.35
C GLN A 75 19.30 11.10 -25.83
N VAL A 76 19.04 9.77 -25.88
CA VAL A 76 17.77 9.21 -26.41
C VAL A 76 16.71 8.87 -25.33
N ASP A 77 17.10 8.76 -24.06
CA ASP A 77 16.23 8.19 -23.01
C ASP A 77 15.12 9.12 -22.48
N HIS A 78 15.25 10.45 -22.59
CA HIS A 78 14.27 11.37 -21.98
C HIS A 78 12.97 11.54 -22.77
N GLN A 79 13.00 11.41 -24.10
CA GLN A 79 11.78 11.57 -24.90
C GLN A 79 10.86 10.34 -24.84
N HIS A 80 11.43 9.13 -24.83
CA HIS A 80 10.66 7.88 -24.71
C HIS A 80 9.93 7.78 -23.36
N HIS A 81 10.58 8.16 -22.26
CA HIS A 81 9.96 8.11 -20.92
C HIS A 81 8.74 9.02 -20.78
N GLN A 82 8.78 10.25 -21.33
CA GLN A 82 7.66 11.18 -21.27
C GLN A 82 6.48 10.76 -22.13
N GLN A 83 6.73 10.17 -23.31
CA GLN A 83 5.68 9.71 -24.22
C GLN A 83 4.97 8.46 -23.65
N GLN A 84 5.72 7.58 -23.00
CA GLN A 84 5.19 6.39 -22.31
C GLN A 84 4.40 6.75 -21.04
N GLN A 85 4.81 7.78 -20.29
CA GLN A 85 4.02 8.29 -19.17
C GLN A 85 2.66 8.87 -19.61
N ARG A 86 2.61 9.59 -20.74
CA ARG A 86 1.33 10.12 -21.27
C ARG A 86 0.38 9.02 -21.73
N SER A 87 0.88 7.93 -22.32
CA SER A 87 0.02 6.82 -22.76
C SER A 87 -0.57 6.03 -21.59
N VAL A 88 0.18 5.86 -20.50
CA VAL A 88 -0.31 5.17 -19.29
C VAL A 88 -1.44 5.97 -18.62
N ILE A 89 -1.28 7.28 -18.43
CA ILE A 89 -2.29 8.14 -17.78
C ILE A 89 -3.63 8.08 -18.52
N GLY A 90 -3.60 8.15 -19.86
CA GLY A 90 -4.81 8.14 -20.69
C GLY A 90 -5.62 6.83 -20.59
N SER A 91 -4.94 5.71 -20.32
CA SER A 91 -5.57 4.38 -20.23
C SER A 91 -5.94 3.95 -18.81
N MET A 92 -5.63 4.73 -17.77
CA MET A 92 -5.90 4.31 -16.38
C MET A 92 -7.39 4.05 -16.08
N PRO A 93 -8.36 4.80 -16.62
CA PRO A 93 -9.78 4.45 -16.47
C PRO A 93 -10.10 3.06 -17.03
N ASP A 94 -9.53 2.70 -18.18
CA ASP A 94 -9.71 1.38 -18.78
C ASP A 94 -9.08 0.26 -17.94
N MET A 95 -7.97 0.54 -17.24
CA MET A 95 -7.36 -0.40 -16.29
C MET A 95 -8.29 -0.69 -15.10
N CYS A 96 -8.92 0.37 -14.56
CA CYS A 96 -9.89 0.23 -13.46
C CYS A 96 -11.14 -0.52 -13.93
N PHE A 97 -11.64 -0.19 -15.13
CA PHE A 97 -12.74 -0.92 -15.78
C PHE A 97 -12.41 -2.40 -15.92
N TYR A 98 -11.22 -2.73 -16.44
CA TYR A 98 -10.77 -4.10 -16.62
C TYR A 98 -10.71 -4.88 -15.31
N CYS A 99 -10.22 -4.25 -14.22
CA CYS A 99 -10.22 -4.89 -12.89
C CYS A 99 -11.65 -5.21 -12.40
N PHE A 100 -12.61 -4.30 -12.62
CA PHE A 100 -14.01 -4.57 -12.30
C PHE A 100 -14.62 -5.67 -13.16
N GLU A 101 -14.37 -5.65 -14.47
CA GLU A 101 -14.87 -6.66 -15.39
C GLU A 101 -14.35 -8.06 -15.02
N VAL A 102 -13.06 -8.17 -14.67
CA VAL A 102 -12.44 -9.40 -14.18
C VAL A 102 -13.13 -9.88 -12.90
N LEU A 103 -13.28 -9.02 -11.89
CA LEU A 103 -13.93 -9.40 -10.62
C LEU A 103 -15.41 -9.76 -10.82
N TYR A 104 -16.15 -8.99 -11.61
CA TYR A 104 -17.55 -9.22 -11.90
C TYR A 104 -17.74 -10.60 -12.54
N ARG A 105 -16.97 -10.92 -13.58
CA ARG A 105 -17.06 -12.22 -14.27
C ARG A 105 -16.70 -13.38 -13.36
N GLU A 106 -15.65 -13.25 -12.56
CA GLU A 106 -15.28 -14.26 -11.56
C GLU A 106 -16.42 -14.49 -10.57
N LEU A 107 -16.98 -13.42 -9.98
CA LEU A 107 -18.08 -13.54 -9.04
C LEU A 107 -19.31 -14.18 -9.70
N HIS A 108 -19.58 -13.91 -10.97
CA HIS A 108 -20.73 -14.43 -11.71
C HIS A 108 -20.49 -15.77 -12.42
N ASN A 109 -19.33 -16.41 -12.25
CA ASN A 109 -18.94 -17.64 -12.94
C ASN A 109 -19.06 -17.52 -14.48
N MET A 110 -18.65 -16.38 -15.02
CA MET A 110 -18.64 -16.10 -16.45
C MET A 110 -17.25 -16.34 -17.04
N GLU A 111 -17.17 -16.53 -18.36
CA GLU A 111 -15.90 -16.57 -19.07
C GLU A 111 -15.11 -15.27 -18.85
N GLU A 112 -13.79 -15.40 -18.79
CA GLU A 112 -12.87 -14.28 -18.61
C GLU A 112 -13.07 -13.18 -19.65
N PRO A 113 -12.78 -11.91 -19.28
CA PRO A 113 -12.87 -10.83 -20.26
C PRO A 113 -11.80 -10.98 -21.33
N ARG A 114 -12.11 -10.46 -22.52
CA ARG A 114 -11.15 -10.35 -23.63
C ARG A 114 -9.95 -9.50 -23.21
N SER A 115 -8.86 -9.65 -23.98
CA SER A 115 -7.67 -8.82 -23.81
C SER A 115 -8.03 -7.33 -23.84
N PRO A 116 -7.56 -6.54 -22.87
CA PRO A 116 -7.90 -5.13 -22.79
C PRO A 116 -7.18 -4.31 -23.87
N ASN A 117 -7.76 -3.16 -24.23
CA ASN A 117 -7.26 -2.27 -25.27
C ASN A 117 -6.40 -1.12 -24.69
N PHE A 118 -5.40 -1.46 -23.88
CA PHE A 118 -4.38 -0.54 -23.38
C PHE A 118 -2.99 -1.20 -23.43
N THR A 119 -1.92 -0.44 -23.17
CA THR A 119 -0.54 -0.96 -23.24
C THR A 119 -0.34 -2.22 -22.38
N ASN A 120 0.48 -3.15 -22.86
CA ASN A 120 0.85 -4.36 -22.11
C ASN A 120 2.32 -4.35 -21.64
N ASP A 121 2.88 -3.15 -21.52
CA ASP A 121 4.22 -2.94 -20.97
C ASP A 121 4.28 -3.40 -19.50
N PRO A 122 5.46 -3.82 -19.02
CA PRO A 122 5.62 -4.31 -17.66
C PRO A 122 5.79 -3.16 -16.67
N TYR A 123 5.00 -3.16 -15.59
CA TYR A 123 5.12 -2.22 -14.48
C TYR A 123 4.91 -2.90 -13.12
N PRO A 124 5.56 -2.41 -12.05
CA PRO A 124 5.12 -2.72 -10.71
C PRO A 124 3.76 -2.05 -10.46
N LEU A 125 2.81 -2.79 -9.91
CA LEU A 125 1.43 -2.34 -9.80
C LEU A 125 0.73 -2.88 -8.56
N PHE A 126 -0.30 -2.16 -8.13
CA PHE A 126 -1.17 -2.54 -7.02
C PHE A 126 -2.63 -2.37 -7.43
N VAL A 127 -3.47 -3.34 -7.03
CA VAL A 127 -4.93 -3.24 -7.12
C VAL A 127 -5.49 -3.19 -5.70
N THR A 128 -6.30 -2.17 -5.45
CA THR A 128 -6.92 -1.92 -4.15
C THR A 128 -8.43 -1.88 -4.30
N TRP A 129 -9.14 -2.61 -3.46
CA TRP A 129 -10.58 -2.53 -3.30
C TRP A 129 -10.90 -1.74 -2.04
N LYS A 130 -11.83 -0.80 -2.17
CA LYS A 130 -12.45 -0.05 -1.07
C LYS A 130 -13.95 -0.27 -1.10
N ILE A 131 -14.62 -0.20 0.05
CA ILE A 131 -16.06 -0.41 0.16
C ILE A 131 -16.74 0.72 0.94
N GLY A 132 -17.96 1.06 0.54
CA GLY A 132 -18.80 2.01 1.26
C GLY A 132 -18.45 3.47 1.02
N LYS A 133 -19.24 4.37 1.62
CA LYS A 133 -19.10 5.84 1.45
C LYS A 133 -17.84 6.40 2.09
N ASP A 134 -17.37 5.73 3.15
CA ASP A 134 -16.15 6.02 3.89
C ASP A 134 -14.89 5.42 3.21
N LYS A 135 -15.05 4.73 2.08
CA LYS A 135 -13.96 4.14 1.29
C LYS A 135 -13.01 3.27 2.12
N ARG A 136 -13.56 2.48 3.03
CA ARG A 136 -12.80 1.54 3.87
C ARG A 136 -12.07 0.51 3.02
N LEU A 137 -10.85 0.17 3.41
CA LEU A 137 -10.05 -0.85 2.74
C LEU A 137 -10.78 -2.22 2.78
N ARG A 138 -10.92 -2.85 1.61
CA ARG A 138 -11.59 -4.14 1.44
C ARG A 138 -10.68 -5.23 0.85
N GLY A 139 -9.51 -4.83 0.34
CA GLY A 139 -8.45 -5.69 -0.14
C GLY A 139 -7.38 -4.87 -0.86
N CYS A 140 -6.11 -5.26 -0.79
CA CYS A 140 -5.03 -4.59 -1.52
C CYS A 140 -3.83 -5.51 -1.67
N ILE A 141 -3.54 -5.90 -2.92
CA ILE A 141 -2.40 -6.77 -3.26
C ILE A 141 -1.78 -6.23 -4.56
N GLY A 142 -0.46 -6.41 -4.68
CA GLY A 142 0.31 -5.98 -5.83
C GLY A 142 1.76 -6.44 -5.74
N THR A 143 2.60 -5.88 -6.58
CA THR A 143 4.01 -6.26 -6.70
C THR A 143 4.93 -5.07 -6.94
N PHE A 144 6.16 -5.20 -6.46
CA PHE A 144 7.27 -4.30 -6.79
C PHE A 144 8.09 -4.79 -7.98
N SER A 145 7.85 -6.02 -8.46
CA SER A 145 8.46 -6.54 -9.67
C SER A 145 7.62 -6.13 -10.88
N ALA A 146 8.28 -5.74 -11.98
CA ALA A 146 7.56 -5.34 -13.17
C ALA A 146 6.77 -6.52 -13.76
N MET A 147 5.46 -6.37 -13.90
CA MET A 147 4.57 -7.36 -14.50
C MET A 147 3.82 -6.72 -15.67
N ARG A 148 3.62 -7.47 -16.74
CA ARG A 148 2.79 -7.04 -17.87
C ARG A 148 1.41 -6.63 -17.37
N LEU A 149 0.96 -5.43 -17.73
CA LEU A 149 -0.27 -4.84 -17.18
C LEU A 149 -1.50 -5.75 -17.35
N HIS A 150 -1.65 -6.42 -18.48
CA HIS A 150 -2.83 -7.27 -18.74
C HIS A 150 -2.92 -8.41 -17.73
N SER A 151 -1.84 -9.20 -17.59
CA SER A 151 -1.80 -10.33 -16.66
C SER A 151 -1.77 -9.88 -15.20
N GLY A 152 -0.99 -8.84 -14.89
CA GLY A 152 -0.85 -8.34 -13.53
C GLY A 152 -2.14 -7.73 -12.99
N LEU A 153 -2.85 -6.93 -13.78
CA LEU A 153 -4.15 -6.36 -13.36
C LEU A 153 -5.20 -7.47 -13.18
N ARG A 154 -5.24 -8.46 -14.07
CA ARG A 154 -6.14 -9.62 -13.93
C ARG A 154 -5.85 -10.39 -12.64
N GLU A 155 -4.59 -10.77 -12.42
CA GLU A 155 -4.18 -11.54 -11.25
C GLU A 155 -4.44 -10.78 -9.95
N TYR A 156 -4.04 -9.51 -9.88
CA TYR A 156 -4.15 -8.73 -8.66
C TYR A 156 -5.57 -8.20 -8.41
N ALA A 157 -6.42 -8.05 -9.42
CA ALA A 157 -7.85 -7.81 -9.23
C ALA A 157 -8.51 -8.95 -8.43
N ILE A 158 -8.27 -10.20 -8.82
CA ILE A 158 -8.80 -11.38 -8.14
C ILE A 158 -8.12 -11.61 -6.79
N THR A 159 -6.79 -11.56 -6.76
CA THR A 159 -6.03 -11.87 -5.54
C THR A 159 -6.34 -10.86 -4.43
N SER A 160 -6.40 -9.57 -4.75
CA SER A 160 -6.77 -8.54 -3.77
C SER A 160 -8.23 -8.63 -3.32
N ALA A 161 -9.16 -9.08 -4.18
CA ALA A 161 -10.58 -9.22 -3.82
C ALA A 161 -10.90 -10.48 -3.02
N LEU A 162 -10.29 -11.61 -3.39
CA LEU A 162 -10.73 -12.93 -2.94
C LEU A 162 -9.69 -13.68 -2.09
N ARG A 163 -8.42 -13.26 -2.12
CA ARG A 163 -7.29 -14.01 -1.51
C ARG A 163 -6.43 -13.15 -0.58
N ASP A 164 -6.85 -11.93 -0.27
CA ASP A 164 -6.21 -11.10 0.75
C ASP A 164 -6.59 -11.63 2.14
N SER A 165 -5.66 -12.32 2.80
CA SER A 165 -5.91 -13.04 4.07
C SER A 165 -6.37 -12.16 5.23
N ARG A 166 -6.26 -10.83 5.10
CA ARG A 166 -6.73 -9.86 6.09
C ARG A 166 -8.25 -9.69 6.05
N PHE A 167 -8.91 -10.12 4.97
CA PHE A 167 -10.33 -9.92 4.73
C PHE A 167 -10.99 -11.23 4.27
N SER A 168 -12.29 -11.39 4.53
CA SER A 168 -13.07 -12.44 3.89
C SER A 168 -13.16 -12.18 2.38
N PRO A 169 -13.30 -13.20 1.51
CA PRO A 169 -13.50 -12.98 0.07
C PRO A 169 -14.68 -12.02 -0.19
N ILE A 170 -14.54 -11.12 -1.16
CA ILE A 170 -15.63 -10.22 -1.61
C ILE A 170 -16.79 -11.05 -2.17
N THR A 171 -18.03 -10.72 -1.77
CA THR A 171 -19.23 -11.39 -2.28
C THR A 171 -19.90 -10.63 -3.43
N ARG A 172 -20.81 -11.31 -4.14
CA ARG A 172 -21.65 -10.70 -5.19
C ARG A 172 -22.41 -9.47 -4.70
N ASP A 173 -22.95 -9.51 -3.47
CA ASP A 173 -23.75 -8.42 -2.92
C ASP A 173 -22.90 -7.20 -2.52
N GLU A 174 -21.59 -7.39 -2.32
CA GLU A 174 -20.67 -6.31 -2.02
C GLU A 174 -20.30 -5.48 -3.24
N ILE A 175 -20.33 -6.06 -4.45
CA ILE A 175 -19.76 -5.46 -5.66
C ILE A 175 -20.29 -4.04 -5.94
N GLN A 176 -21.59 -3.82 -5.69
CA GLN A 176 -22.26 -2.55 -5.96
C GLN A 176 -21.79 -1.39 -5.08
N ARG A 177 -21.09 -1.71 -3.98
CA ARG A 177 -20.57 -0.75 -3.01
C ARG A 177 -19.06 -0.56 -3.13
N LEU A 178 -18.42 -1.20 -4.10
CA LEU A 178 -16.98 -1.17 -4.26
C LEU A 178 -16.50 0.05 -5.03
N THR A 179 -15.26 0.43 -4.71
CA THR A 179 -14.41 1.31 -5.51
C THR A 179 -13.10 0.57 -5.72
N VAL A 180 -12.66 0.42 -6.97
CA VAL A 180 -11.32 -0.08 -7.30
C VAL A 180 -10.35 1.09 -7.39
N SER A 181 -9.09 0.87 -7.04
CA SER A 181 -7.99 1.79 -7.31
C SER A 181 -6.80 1.01 -7.88
N VAL A 182 -6.27 1.49 -9.00
CA VAL A 182 -5.10 0.92 -9.68
C VAL A 182 -3.94 1.90 -9.51
N SER A 183 -2.85 1.43 -8.91
CA SER A 183 -1.62 2.21 -8.73
C SER A 183 -0.50 1.61 -9.57
N ILE A 184 0.07 2.41 -10.49
CA ILE A 184 1.23 2.04 -11.30
C ILE A 184 2.46 2.75 -10.74
N LEU A 185 3.50 1.99 -10.36
CA LEU A 185 4.71 2.55 -9.75
C LEU A 185 5.79 2.79 -10.79
N GLN A 186 6.45 3.95 -10.72
CA GLN A 186 7.43 4.40 -11.71
C GLN A 186 8.53 5.27 -11.08
N GLY A 187 9.60 5.52 -11.84
CA GLY A 187 10.67 6.43 -11.43
C GLY A 187 11.41 5.96 -10.18
N PHE A 188 11.78 4.67 -10.15
CA PHE A 188 12.56 4.12 -9.04
C PHE A 188 13.99 4.68 -9.08
N GLU A 189 14.37 5.39 -8.03
CA GLU A 189 15.67 6.03 -7.88
C GLU A 189 16.28 5.69 -6.53
N ASP A 190 17.57 5.32 -6.52
CA ASP A 190 18.32 5.17 -5.28
C ASP A 190 18.53 6.55 -4.64
N ALA A 191 18.11 6.69 -3.39
CA ALA A 191 18.19 7.93 -2.65
C ALA A 191 19.59 8.10 -2.03
N ARG A 192 20.06 9.36 -1.91
CA ARG A 192 21.37 9.68 -1.33
C ARG A 192 21.44 9.43 0.19
N GLY A 193 20.28 9.28 0.84
CA GLY A 193 20.15 8.97 2.26
C GLY A 193 18.70 8.75 2.66
N TYR A 194 18.47 8.36 3.91
CA TYR A 194 17.14 8.00 4.41
C TYR A 194 16.11 9.15 4.45
N LEU A 195 16.55 10.39 4.24
CA LEU A 195 15.71 11.59 4.16
C LEU A 195 15.64 12.19 2.74
N ASP A 196 16.28 11.58 1.73
CA ASP A 196 16.31 12.11 0.36
C ASP A 196 15.05 11.69 -0.43
N TRP A 197 13.89 12.11 0.06
CA TRP A 197 12.57 11.91 -0.53
C TRP A 197 11.62 13.00 -0.05
N THR A 198 10.38 13.03 -0.57
CA THR A 198 9.44 14.14 -0.35
C THR A 198 8.11 13.57 0.11
N LEU A 199 7.64 14.01 1.28
CA LEU A 199 6.35 13.59 1.85
C LEU A 199 5.21 13.89 0.88
N GLY A 200 4.31 12.92 0.71
CA GLY A 200 3.14 13.04 -0.18
C GLY A 200 3.45 12.96 -1.67
N VAL A 201 4.73 12.93 -2.07
CA VAL A 201 5.15 12.83 -3.47
C VAL A 201 5.78 11.46 -3.74
N HIS A 202 6.73 11.05 -2.90
CA HIS A 202 7.50 9.84 -3.09
C HIS A 202 6.97 8.70 -2.22
N GLY A 203 6.79 7.53 -2.83
CA GLY A 203 6.80 6.26 -2.13
C GLY A 203 8.23 5.85 -1.85
N ILE A 204 8.44 5.05 -0.81
CA ILE A 204 9.77 4.63 -0.40
C ILE A 204 9.81 3.14 -0.13
N ARG A 205 10.86 2.49 -0.64
CA ARG A 205 11.23 1.11 -0.33
C ARG A 205 12.57 1.14 0.38
N ILE A 206 12.62 0.59 1.59
CA ILE A 206 13.85 0.45 2.36
C ILE A 206 14.34 -1.00 2.33
N GLU A 207 15.65 -1.17 2.26
CA GLU A 207 16.34 -2.43 2.48
C GLU A 207 17.24 -2.26 3.71
N PHE A 208 17.18 -3.20 4.64
CA PHE A 208 17.93 -3.13 5.89
C PHE A 208 18.22 -4.53 6.44
N TYR A 209 19.11 -4.61 7.42
CA TYR A 209 19.43 -5.84 8.13
C TYR A 209 18.77 -5.84 9.51
N THR A 210 18.17 -6.95 9.90
CA THR A 210 17.66 -7.14 11.26
C THR A 210 18.80 -7.37 12.24
N GLU A 211 18.50 -7.38 13.54
CA GLU A 211 19.50 -7.68 14.59
C GLU A 211 20.08 -9.10 14.43
N ARG A 212 19.37 -9.97 13.72
CA ARG A 212 19.78 -11.34 13.40
C ARG A 212 20.58 -11.45 12.10
N GLY A 213 20.95 -10.32 11.49
CA GLY A 213 21.69 -10.26 10.23
C GLY A 213 20.88 -10.66 9.00
N SER A 214 19.56 -10.85 9.11
CA SER A 214 18.71 -11.18 7.96
C SER A 214 18.36 -9.92 7.18
N LYS A 215 18.56 -9.94 5.86
CA LYS A 215 18.14 -8.84 4.99
C LYS A 215 16.61 -8.82 4.88
N ARG A 216 16.01 -7.64 5.06
CA ARG A 216 14.58 -7.39 4.95
C ARG A 216 14.30 -6.19 4.08
N THR A 217 13.08 -6.13 3.57
CA THR A 217 12.56 -4.97 2.84
C THR A 217 11.24 -4.53 3.43
N ALA A 218 10.98 -3.23 3.38
CA ALA A 218 9.69 -2.66 3.76
C ALA A 218 9.38 -1.48 2.84
N THR A 219 8.10 -1.18 2.68
CA THR A 219 7.65 -0.15 1.75
C THR A 219 6.39 0.57 2.21
N TYR A 220 6.30 1.84 1.83
CA TYR A 220 5.11 2.66 1.93
C TYR A 220 4.87 3.42 0.63
N LEU A 221 3.60 3.48 0.23
CA LEU A 221 3.13 4.30 -0.89
C LEU A 221 3.16 5.80 -0.52
N PRO A 222 3.19 6.72 -1.52
CA PRO A 222 3.34 8.17 -1.28
C PRO A 222 2.39 8.78 -0.23
N GLN A 223 1.15 8.30 -0.17
CA GLN A 223 0.08 8.82 0.67
C GLN A 223 0.18 8.40 2.14
N VAL A 224 0.90 7.31 2.46
CA VAL A 224 0.80 6.70 3.80
C VAL A 224 1.35 7.63 4.89
N ALA A 225 2.51 8.26 4.65
CA ALA A 225 3.13 9.13 5.64
C ALA A 225 2.26 10.37 5.95
N THR A 226 1.68 10.98 4.91
CA THR A 226 0.84 12.17 5.06
C THR A 226 -0.50 11.85 5.71
N GLU A 227 -1.12 10.71 5.38
CA GLU A 227 -2.36 10.24 6.03
C GLU A 227 -2.17 9.99 7.53
N GLN A 228 -0.98 9.57 7.96
CA GLN A 228 -0.66 9.33 9.37
C GLN A 228 -0.14 10.57 10.10
N GLY A 229 0.10 11.68 9.39
CA GLY A 229 0.73 12.87 9.95
C GLY A 229 2.17 12.63 10.40
N TRP A 230 2.87 11.67 9.79
CA TRP A 230 4.26 11.36 10.10
C TRP A 230 5.21 12.26 9.33
N ASP A 231 6.29 12.70 9.99
CA ASP A 231 7.45 13.24 9.31
C ASP A 231 8.30 12.13 8.67
N GLN A 232 9.37 12.52 7.96
CA GLN A 232 10.23 11.55 7.27
C GLN A 232 10.92 10.57 8.24
N THR A 233 11.38 11.04 9.39
CA THR A 233 12.09 10.21 10.37
C THR A 233 11.13 9.20 11.01
N GLN A 234 9.96 9.66 11.43
CA GLN A 234 8.89 8.81 11.95
C GLN A 234 8.45 7.76 10.92
N THR A 235 8.38 8.12 9.64
CA THR A 235 8.06 7.19 8.56
C THR A 235 9.11 6.09 8.42
N ILE A 236 10.41 6.43 8.48
CA ILE A 236 11.49 5.45 8.45
C ILE A 236 11.46 4.52 9.66
N ASP A 237 11.25 5.07 10.85
CA ASP A 237 11.15 4.27 12.08
C ASP A 237 9.97 3.29 12.00
N SER A 238 8.83 3.77 11.53
CA SER A 238 7.63 2.96 11.28
C SER A 238 7.89 1.84 10.25
N LEU A 239 8.60 2.14 9.15
CA LEU A 239 8.97 1.14 8.16
C LEU A 239 9.91 0.07 8.69
N LEU A 240 10.90 0.44 9.49
CA LEU A 240 11.79 -0.51 10.14
C LEU A 240 10.99 -1.46 11.03
N ARG A 241 10.07 -0.94 11.85
CA ARG A 241 9.17 -1.75 12.68
C ARG A 241 8.28 -2.66 11.82
N LYS A 242 7.67 -2.13 10.75
CA LYS A 242 6.84 -2.89 9.81
C LYS A 242 7.62 -4.04 9.15
N GLY A 243 8.88 -3.81 8.78
CA GLY A 243 9.75 -4.83 8.21
C GLY A 243 10.34 -5.81 9.24
N GLY A 244 9.95 -5.69 10.52
CA GLY A 244 10.31 -6.63 11.58
C GLY A 244 11.57 -6.28 12.37
N TYR A 245 12.08 -5.06 12.28
CA TYR A 245 13.18 -4.58 13.14
C TYR A 245 12.68 -4.37 14.58
N ARG A 246 13.31 -5.01 15.55
CA ARG A 246 12.91 -5.04 16.98
C ARG A 246 13.88 -4.33 17.92
N GLY A 247 15.07 -3.99 17.46
CA GLY A 247 16.12 -3.33 18.22
C GLY A 247 15.88 -1.84 18.44
N PRO A 248 16.82 -1.16 19.12
CA PRO A 248 16.84 0.29 19.22
C PRO A 248 17.06 0.93 17.85
N ILE A 249 16.26 1.94 17.50
CA ILE A 249 16.43 2.68 16.24
C ILE A 249 17.29 3.91 16.54
N THR A 250 18.57 3.85 16.17
CA THR A 250 19.54 4.94 16.36
C THR A 250 19.77 5.70 15.05
N PRO A 251 20.44 6.87 15.07
CA PRO A 251 20.86 7.55 13.85
C PRO A 251 21.72 6.66 12.92
N ASP A 252 22.55 5.77 13.47
CA ASP A 252 23.33 4.82 12.68
C ASP A 252 22.45 3.75 12.04
N THR A 253 21.45 3.24 12.76
CA THR A 253 20.45 2.33 12.19
C THR A 253 19.79 2.97 10.97
N ARG A 254 19.35 4.22 11.08
CA ARG A 254 18.72 4.95 9.96
C ARG A 254 19.68 5.19 8.80
N ARG A 255 20.94 5.54 9.08
CA ARG A 255 21.98 5.72 8.03
C ARG A 255 22.35 4.43 7.32
N SER A 256 22.21 3.28 7.98
CA SER A 256 22.55 1.97 7.40
C SER A 256 21.55 1.45 6.37
N ILE A 257 20.35 2.05 6.28
CA ILE A 257 19.33 1.59 5.34
C ILE A 257 19.70 2.00 3.91
N LYS A 258 19.43 1.11 2.95
CA LYS A 258 19.34 1.50 1.54
C LYS A 258 17.90 1.95 1.27
N LEU A 259 17.73 3.15 0.75
CA LEU A 259 16.42 3.68 0.38
C LEU A 259 16.32 3.86 -1.14
N THR A 260 15.27 3.32 -1.73
CA THR A 260 14.85 3.61 -3.10
C THR A 260 13.53 4.39 -3.03
N ARG A 261 13.48 5.56 -3.65
CA ARG A 261 12.25 6.35 -3.79
C ARG A 261 11.61 6.09 -5.14
N TYR A 262 10.30 6.26 -5.23
CA TYR A 262 9.54 6.11 -6.48
C TYR A 262 8.29 7.00 -6.45
N THR A 263 7.67 7.18 -7.61
CA THR A 263 6.37 7.84 -7.74
C THR A 263 5.30 6.82 -8.12
N SER A 264 4.04 7.15 -7.88
CA SER A 264 2.92 6.33 -8.34
C SER A 264 1.89 7.18 -9.05
N GLN A 265 1.36 6.66 -10.14
CA GLN A 265 0.13 7.16 -10.73
C GLN A 265 -1.02 6.31 -10.21
N GLU A 266 -2.08 6.94 -9.70
CA GLU A 266 -3.26 6.25 -9.17
C GLU A 266 -4.52 6.73 -9.88
N CYS A 267 -5.38 5.78 -10.25
CA CYS A 267 -6.73 6.04 -10.74
C CYS A 267 -7.70 5.19 -9.93
N HIS A 268 -8.94 5.65 -9.82
CA HIS A 268 -10.00 4.93 -9.14
C HIS A 268 -11.28 4.94 -9.96
N MET A 269 -12.11 3.93 -9.72
CA MET A 269 -13.42 3.80 -10.33
C MET A 269 -14.38 3.22 -9.30
N THR A 270 -15.58 3.77 -9.23
CA THR A 270 -16.71 3.23 -8.47
C THR A 270 -17.47 2.21 -9.30
N TYR A 271 -18.24 1.34 -8.64
CA TYR A 271 -19.11 0.42 -9.38
C TYR A 271 -20.12 1.15 -10.30
N GLY A 272 -20.61 2.32 -9.89
CA GLY A 272 -21.51 3.14 -10.71
C GLY A 272 -20.86 3.57 -12.02
N GLU A 273 -19.64 4.11 -11.96
CA GLU A 273 -18.88 4.50 -13.16
C GLU A 273 -18.57 3.30 -14.07
N TYR A 274 -18.25 2.15 -13.47
CA TYR A 274 -18.10 0.89 -14.23
C TYR A 274 -19.39 0.53 -14.97
N ARG A 275 -20.55 0.59 -14.31
CA ARG A 275 -21.85 0.32 -14.93
C ARG A 275 -22.16 1.30 -16.07
N ASP A 276 -21.89 2.58 -15.88
CA ASP A 276 -22.07 3.59 -16.92
C ASP A 276 -21.22 3.29 -18.16
N MET A 277 -20.00 2.78 -17.98
CA MET A 277 -19.13 2.36 -19.09
C MET A 277 -19.65 1.11 -19.80
N VAL A 278 -20.15 0.11 -19.07
CA VAL A 278 -20.76 -1.10 -19.65
C VAL A 278 -21.98 -0.75 -20.50
N ASP A 279 -22.84 0.15 -20.00
CA ASP A 279 -24.07 0.54 -20.69
C ASP A 279 -23.76 1.36 -21.96
N LYS A 280 -22.72 2.20 -21.93
CA LYS A 280 -22.18 2.89 -23.12
C LYS A 280 -21.68 1.90 -24.16
N GLN A 281 -20.83 0.94 -23.78
CA GLN A 281 -20.29 -0.07 -24.71
C GLN A 281 -21.41 -0.90 -25.37
N SER A 282 -22.43 -1.26 -24.59
CA SER A 282 -23.61 -1.98 -25.10
C SER A 282 -24.42 -1.15 -26.10
N SER A 283 -24.58 0.14 -25.82
CA SER A 283 -25.30 1.08 -26.71
C SER A 283 -24.58 1.28 -28.05
N TYR A 284 -23.25 1.39 -28.06
CA TYR A 284 -22.46 1.45 -29.30
C TYR A 284 -22.58 0.17 -30.13
N HIS A 285 -22.51 -1.00 -29.49
CA HIS A 285 -22.63 -2.28 -30.18
C HIS A 285 -24.03 -2.43 -30.83
N ASN A 286 -25.08 -2.02 -30.12
CA ASN A 286 -26.45 -2.03 -30.63
C ASN A 286 -26.70 -1.03 -31.76
N GLN A 287 -25.98 0.10 -31.80
CA GLN A 287 -26.07 1.07 -32.89
C GLN A 287 -25.32 0.62 -34.16
N LEU A 288 -24.13 0.02 -34.03
CA LEU A 288 -23.41 -0.54 -35.19
C LEU A 288 -24.14 -1.74 -35.79
N GLY A 289 -24.78 -2.58 -34.96
CA GLY A 289 -25.59 -3.71 -35.45
C GLY A 289 -26.85 -3.29 -36.24
N LYS A 290 -27.37 -2.08 -36.02
CA LYS A 290 -28.52 -1.54 -36.77
C LYS A 290 -28.13 -0.80 -38.05
N ALA A 291 -26.87 -0.42 -38.22
CA ALA A 291 -26.36 0.23 -39.42
C ALA A 291 -25.96 -0.75 -40.54
N GLN A 292 -26.09 -2.06 -40.29
CA GLN A 292 -25.76 -3.14 -41.24
C GLN A 292 -27.01 -3.91 -41.72
N CYS A 293 -28.22 -3.38 -41.50
CA CYS A 293 -29.47 -3.94 -42.02
C CYS A 293 -30.14 -2.96 -43.00
#